data_AF-A0A7V4YXV9-F1
#
_entry.id   AF-A0A7V4YXV9-F1
#
_cell.length_a   1.000
_cell.length_b   1.000
_cell.length_c   1.000
_cell.angle_alpha   90.00
_cell.angle_beta   90.00
_cell.angle_gamma   90.00
#
_symmetry.space_group_name_H-M   'P 1'
#
loop_
_entity.id
_entity.type
_entity.pdbx_description
1 polymer ?
#
loop_
_entity_poly.entity_id
_entity_poly.type
_entity_poly.pdbx_seq_one_letter_code
_entity_poly.pdbx_strand_id
1 'polypeptide(L)'
;MKIKANFLLTLALVVTAIKMNPDEKYHASTMMEGFKNLDTPPDFEFVKRCEFHDYFVFSLVTHLGRPLSVGLFGNVHILYKNLETSIHEHYLRQRIPPNRGRGAPEVSEHSD
;
A
#
# COMPACT_ATOMS: atom_id res chain seq x y z
N MET A 1 21.83 -36.90 -16.37
CA MET A 1 21.08 -36.75 -15.09
C MET A 1 20.98 -35.30 -14.55
N LYS A 2 21.37 -34.23 -15.28
CA LYS A 2 21.37 -32.85 -14.73
C LYS A 2 20.00 -32.13 -14.75
N ILE A 3 19.13 -32.48 -15.71
CA ILE A 3 17.82 -31.81 -15.89
C ILE A 3 16.88 -32.04 -14.69
N LYS A 4 16.94 -33.22 -14.05
CA LYS A 4 16.07 -33.57 -12.92
C LYS A 4 16.35 -32.71 -11.68
N ALA A 5 17.62 -32.40 -11.40
CA ALA A 5 18.00 -31.59 -10.25
C ALA A 5 17.58 -30.12 -10.41
N ASN A 6 17.78 -29.53 -11.60
CA ASN A 6 17.37 -28.15 -11.88
C ASN A 6 15.84 -27.99 -11.86
N PHE A 7 15.11 -28.99 -12.36
CA PHE A 7 13.65 -29.00 -12.28
C PHE A 7 13.15 -29.05 -10.84
N LEU A 8 13.71 -29.95 -10.01
CA LEU A 8 13.35 -30.05 -8.59
C LEU A 8 13.69 -28.78 -7.82
N LEU A 9 14.84 -28.16 -8.08
CA LEU A 9 15.23 -26.90 -7.47
C LEU A 9 14.26 -25.76 -7.85
N THR A 10 13.91 -25.65 -9.13
CA THR A 10 12.96 -24.65 -9.62
C THR A 10 11.59 -24.84 -8.99
N LEU A 11 11.10 -26.08 -8.92
CA LEU A 11 9.84 -26.41 -8.28
C LEU A 11 9.83 -26.03 -6.79
N ALA A 12 10.93 -26.34 -6.08
CA ALA A 12 11.07 -25.98 -4.67
C ALA A 12 11.06 -24.46 -4.45
N LEU A 13 11.70 -23.69 -5.34
CA LEU A 13 11.68 -22.22 -5.29
C LEU A 13 10.28 -21.67 -5.53
N VAL A 14 9.55 -22.19 -6.52
CA VAL A 14 8.17 -21.75 -6.81
C VAL A 14 7.22 -22.06 -5.66
N VAL A 15 7.27 -23.28 -5.11
CA VAL A 15 6.43 -23.67 -3.96
C VAL A 15 6.74 -22.80 -2.74
N THR A 16 8.02 -22.51 -2.50
CA THR A 16 8.44 -21.62 -1.41
C THR A 16 7.92 -20.20 -1.63
N ALA A 17 8.04 -19.66 -2.84
CA ALA A 17 7.54 -18.33 -3.19
C ALA A 17 6.03 -18.21 -2.97
N ILE A 18 5.24 -19.21 -3.40
CA ILE A 18 3.79 -19.26 -3.19
C ILE A 18 3.47 -19.25 -1.68
N LYS A 19 4.11 -20.13 -0.90
CA LYS A 19 3.83 -20.26 0.54
C LYS A 19 4.24 -19.03 1.35
N MET A 20 5.24 -18.31 0.87
CA MET A 20 5.72 -17.09 1.51
C MET A 20 5.03 -15.84 0.97
N ASN A 21 4.06 -15.94 0.05
CA ASN A 21 3.44 -14.74 -0.49
C ASN A 21 2.69 -13.99 0.63
N PRO A 22 3.01 -12.71 0.89
CA PRO A 22 2.32 -11.90 1.89
C PRO A 22 0.82 -11.80 1.62
N ASP A 23 0.01 -12.04 2.65
CA ASP A 23 -1.44 -11.86 2.58
C ASP A 23 -1.85 -10.39 2.78
N GLU A 24 -3.14 -10.11 2.58
CA GLU A 24 -3.72 -8.78 2.74
C GLU A 24 -3.48 -8.20 4.13
N LYS A 25 -3.54 -9.04 5.17
CA LYS A 25 -3.36 -8.62 6.57
C LYS A 25 -1.93 -8.15 6.82
N TYR A 26 -0.95 -8.88 6.29
CA TYR A 26 0.45 -8.50 6.44
C TYR A 26 0.77 -7.23 5.65
N HIS A 27 0.19 -7.06 4.46
CA HIS A 27 0.24 -5.79 3.75
C HIS A 27 -0.36 -4.63 4.56
N ALA A 28 -1.55 -4.84 5.14
CA ALA A 28 -2.23 -3.82 5.93
C ALA A 28 -1.40 -3.40 7.16
N SER A 29 -0.84 -4.36 7.90
CA SER A 29 -0.02 -4.04 9.08
C SER A 29 1.26 -3.30 8.70
N THR A 30 1.98 -3.74 7.65
CA THR A 30 3.18 -3.05 7.18
C THR A 30 2.87 -1.66 6.67
N MET A 31 1.79 -1.47 5.90
CA MET A 31 1.39 -0.14 5.44
C MET A 31 0.99 0.78 6.61
N MET A 32 0.28 0.27 7.63
CA MET A 32 -0.03 1.05 8.83
C MET A 32 1.22 1.51 9.58
N GLU A 33 2.27 0.70 9.61
CA GLU A 33 3.57 1.14 10.14
C GLU A 33 4.22 2.20 9.24
N GLY A 34 4.16 2.01 7.92
CA GLY A 34 4.68 3.00 6.96
C GLY A 34 3.98 4.36 7.04
N PHE A 35 2.68 4.39 7.30
CA PHE A 35 1.92 5.63 7.46
C PHE A 35 2.43 6.49 8.61
N LYS A 36 3.02 5.89 9.66
CA LYS A 36 3.63 6.64 10.77
C LYS A 36 4.88 7.42 10.36
N ASN A 37 5.49 7.05 9.23
CA ASN A 37 6.70 7.69 8.70
C ASN A 37 6.37 8.77 7.65
N LEU A 38 5.09 9.02 7.36
CA LEU A 38 4.67 10.03 6.39
C LEU A 38 4.36 11.36 7.07
N ASP A 39 4.74 12.45 6.42
CA ASP A 39 4.39 13.81 6.87
C ASP A 39 2.87 14.05 6.85
N THR A 40 2.19 13.46 5.88
CA THR A 40 0.72 13.52 5.76
C THR A 40 0.15 12.11 5.92
N PRO A 41 -0.47 11.79 7.07
CA PRO A 41 -1.07 10.48 7.27
C PRO A 41 -2.33 10.34 6.39
N PRO A 42 -2.58 9.15 5.79
CA PRO A 42 -3.79 8.91 5.03
C PRO A 42 -5.02 8.90 5.92
N ASP A 43 -6.17 9.29 5.37
CA ASP A 43 -7.45 9.12 6.04
C ASP A 43 -8.04 7.71 5.83
N PHE A 44 -9.15 7.44 6.50
CA PHE A 44 -9.83 6.15 6.40
C PHE A 44 -10.38 5.87 4.99
N GLU A 45 -10.79 6.91 4.26
CA GLU A 45 -11.35 6.76 2.91
C GLU A 45 -10.28 6.39 1.88
N PHE A 46 -9.05 6.91 2.03
CA PHE A 46 -7.90 6.49 1.25
C PHE A 46 -7.62 5.01 1.45
N VAL A 47 -7.50 4.57 2.71
CA VAL A 47 -7.19 3.17 3.04
C VAL A 47 -8.28 2.23 2.53
N LYS A 48 -9.55 2.61 2.64
CA LYS A 48 -10.69 1.83 2.15
C LYS A 48 -10.73 1.68 0.63
N ARG A 49 -10.12 2.61 -0.10
CA ARG A 49 -10.01 2.59 -1.56
C ARG A 49 -8.74 1.90 -2.06
N CYS A 50 -7.88 1.44 -1.16
CA CYS A 50 -6.77 0.59 -1.55
C CYS A 50 -7.29 -0.80 -1.93
N GLU A 51 -6.77 -1.35 -3.01
CA GLU A 51 -7.13 -2.65 -3.54
C GLU A 51 -5.96 -3.61 -3.37
N PHE A 52 -6.23 -4.75 -2.74
CA PHE A 52 -5.27 -5.85 -2.64
C PHE A 52 -5.38 -6.78 -3.84
N HIS A 53 -4.24 -7.13 -4.40
CA HIS A 53 -4.09 -8.03 -5.54
C HIS A 53 -3.17 -9.17 -5.14
N ASP A 54 -3.71 -10.39 -5.14
CA ASP A 54 -2.96 -11.61 -4.85
C ASP A 54 -2.59 -12.32 -6.15
N TYR A 55 -1.29 -12.45 -6.41
CA TYR A 55 -0.75 -13.22 -7.52
C TYR A 55 -0.01 -14.45 -6.98
N PHE A 56 0.21 -15.45 -7.84
CA PHE A 56 0.79 -16.73 -7.41
C PHE A 56 2.10 -16.64 -6.61
N VAL A 57 2.98 -15.68 -6.92
CA VAL A 57 4.32 -15.59 -6.30
C VAL A 57 4.62 -14.22 -5.69
N PHE A 58 3.69 -13.28 -5.81
CA PHE A 58 3.82 -11.92 -5.29
C PHE A 58 2.43 -11.35 -5.00
N SER A 59 2.35 -10.32 -4.19
CA SER A 59 1.11 -9.61 -3.91
C SER A 59 1.34 -8.11 -4.00
N LEU A 60 0.27 -7.34 -4.13
CA LEU A 60 0.35 -5.91 -4.35
C LEU A 60 -0.84 -5.21 -3.71
N VAL A 61 -0.60 -4.05 -3.08
CA VAL A 61 -1.67 -3.10 -2.79
C VAL A 61 -1.57 -1.93 -3.73
N THR A 62 -2.70 -1.51 -4.30
CA THR A 62 -2.79 -0.39 -5.22
C THR A 62 -3.82 0.63 -4.77
N HIS A 63 -3.73 1.86 -5.25
CA HIS A 63 -4.82 2.84 -5.18
C HIS A 63 -4.92 3.52 -6.55
N LEU A 64 -6.11 3.45 -7.17
CA LEU A 64 -6.35 3.96 -8.53
C LEU A 64 -5.34 3.41 -9.55
N GLY A 65 -5.00 2.12 -9.44
CA GLY A 65 -4.04 1.46 -10.33
C GLY A 65 -2.56 1.78 -10.05
N ARG A 66 -2.24 2.67 -9.10
CA ARG A 66 -0.84 2.93 -8.70
C ARG A 66 -0.41 1.95 -7.60
N PRO A 67 0.70 1.21 -7.74
CA PRO A 67 1.19 0.31 -6.71
C PRO A 67 1.72 1.09 -5.51
N LEU A 68 1.26 0.74 -4.32
CA LEU A 68 1.63 1.36 -3.04
C LEU A 68 2.56 0.45 -2.21
N SER A 69 2.34 -0.86 -2.27
CA SER A 69 3.23 -1.84 -1.64
C SER A 69 3.27 -3.13 -2.45
N VAL A 70 4.41 -3.82 -2.43
CA VAL A 70 4.64 -5.09 -3.12
C VAL A 70 5.07 -6.13 -2.10
N GLY A 71 4.41 -7.29 -2.09
CA GLY A 71 4.76 -8.47 -1.31
C GLY A 71 5.54 -9.45 -2.16
N LEU A 72 6.72 -9.89 -1.70
CA LEU A 72 7.52 -10.91 -2.38
C LEU A 72 8.35 -11.68 -1.34
N PHE A 73 8.40 -13.02 -1.45
CA PHE A 73 9.21 -13.89 -0.57
C PHE A 73 9.03 -13.58 0.93
N GLY A 74 7.80 -13.40 1.40
CA GLY A 74 7.51 -13.18 2.82
C GLY A 74 7.81 -11.78 3.33
N ASN A 75 8.12 -10.83 2.43
CA ASN A 75 8.42 -9.45 2.80
C ASN A 75 7.48 -8.50 2.06
N VAL A 76 7.04 -7.45 2.75
CA VAL A 76 6.26 -6.36 2.15
C VAL A 76 7.15 -5.13 2.04
N HIS A 77 7.26 -4.58 0.83
CA HIS A 77 7.98 -3.37 0.52
C HIS A 77 7.01 -2.24 0.23
N ILE A 78 7.10 -1.15 0.99
CA ILE A 78 6.29 0.05 0.77
C ILE A 78 6.98 0.93 -0.28
N LEU A 79 6.23 1.29 -1.32
CA LEU A 79 6.66 2.20 -2.36
C LEU A 79 6.35 3.64 -1.94
N TYR A 80 7.12 4.18 -0.99
CA TYR A 80 6.85 5.47 -0.33
C TYR A 80 6.54 6.61 -1.30
N LYS A 81 7.32 6.77 -2.38
CA LYS A 81 7.05 7.79 -3.41
C LYS A 81 5.66 7.67 -4.02
N ASN A 82 5.23 6.45 -4.35
CA ASN A 82 3.90 6.22 -4.91
C ASN A 82 2.80 6.40 -3.87
N LEU A 83 3.08 6.01 -2.62
CA LEU A 83 2.18 6.18 -1.51
C LEU A 83 1.90 7.66 -1.23
N GLU A 84 2.93 8.46 -1.05
CA GLU A 84 2.84 9.92 -0.86
C GLU A 84 2.09 10.59 -2.01
N THR A 85 2.45 10.27 -3.26
CA THR A 85 1.79 10.84 -4.45
C THR A 85 0.31 10.46 -4.47
N SER A 86 -0.04 9.23 -4.11
CA SER A 86 -1.44 8.77 -4.11
C SER A 86 -2.27 9.41 -3.01
N ILE A 87 -1.68 9.61 -1.82
CA ILE A 87 -2.32 10.33 -0.72
C ILE A 87 -2.56 11.79 -1.10
N HIS A 88 -1.55 12.44 -1.67
CA HIS A 88 -1.68 13.82 -2.13
C HIS A 88 -2.76 13.96 -3.21
N GLU A 89 -2.77 13.10 -4.22
CA GLU A 89 -3.79 13.08 -5.27
C GLU A 89 -5.19 12.78 -4.73
N HIS A 90 -5.31 11.91 -3.72
CA HIS A 90 -6.57 11.61 -3.06
C HIS A 90 -7.18 12.88 -2.43
N TYR A 91 -6.38 13.64 -1.67
CA TYR A 91 -6.84 14.89 -1.05
C TYR A 91 -7.20 15.97 -2.07
N LEU A 92 -6.40 16.12 -3.14
CA LEU A 92 -6.72 17.03 -4.23
C LEU A 92 -8.08 16.69 -4.87
N ARG A 93 -8.35 15.41 -5.10
CA ARG A 93 -9.63 14.95 -5.69
C ARG A 93 -10.82 15.21 -4.78
N GLN A 94 -10.63 15.16 -3.47
CA GLN A 94 -11.70 15.42 -2.49
C GLN A 94 -11.90 16.92 -2.18
N ARG A 95 -11.07 17.82 -2.74
CA ARG A 95 -11.05 19.25 -2.39
C ARG A 95 -10.86 19.50 -0.89
N ILE A 96 -10.27 18.55 -0.18
CA ILE A 96 -9.89 18.72 1.22
C ILE A 96 -8.45 19.25 1.20
N PRO A 97 -8.19 20.50 1.63
CA PRO A 97 -6.81 20.96 1.71
C PRO A 97 -6.05 20.06 2.69
N PRO A 98 -4.79 19.67 2.38
CA PRO A 98 -4.02 18.69 3.17
C PRO A 98 -3.67 19.12 4.61
N ASN A 99 -4.27 20.19 5.13
CA ASN A 99 -4.11 20.68 6.49
C ASN A 99 -5.44 21.24 7.05
N ARG A 100 -6.43 20.38 7.27
CA ARG A 100 -7.40 20.58 8.36
C ARG A 100 -7.19 19.53 9.44
N GLY A 101 -5.93 19.39 9.87
CA GLY A 101 -5.65 18.95 11.23
C GLY A 101 -6.27 19.95 12.23
N ARG A 102 -6.72 19.44 13.37
CA ARG A 102 -7.36 20.19 14.48
C ARG A 102 -6.82 21.62 14.63
N GLY A 103 -7.71 22.61 14.59
CA GLY A 103 -7.42 23.98 15.05
C GLY A 103 -7.45 25.10 14.01
N ALA A 104 -7.90 24.87 12.77
CA ALA A 104 -8.19 25.98 11.87
C ALA A 104 -9.38 26.79 12.44
N PRO A 105 -9.25 28.11 12.67
CA PRO A 105 -10.35 28.91 13.22
C PRO A 105 -11.54 28.83 12.28
N GLU A 106 -12.73 28.62 12.84
CA GLU A 106 -13.98 28.82 12.12
C GLU A 106 -13.97 30.27 11.64
N VAL A 107 -13.78 30.46 10.33
CA VAL A 107 -14.06 31.75 9.72
C VAL A 107 -15.57 31.90 9.82
N SER A 108 -16.00 32.65 10.82
CA SER A 108 -17.38 33.07 11.00
C SER A 108 -17.76 33.90 9.78
N GLU A 109 -18.51 33.33 8.86
CA GLU A 109 -19.27 34.11 7.88
C GLU A 109 -20.39 34.83 8.64
N HIS A 110 -20.06 36.03 9.15
CA HIS A 110 -21.04 37.09 9.26
C HIS A 110 -21.36 37.53 7.83
N SER A 111 -22.55 37.17 7.38
CA SER A 111 -23.23 37.85 6.28
C SER A 111 -24.52 38.41 6.88
N ASP A 112 -24.49 39.74 7.06
CA ASP A 112 -25.56 40.73 7.26
C ASP A 112 -26.97 40.26 7.66
#